data_AF-A0A954B2Z5-F1
#
_entry.id   AF-A0A954B2Z5-F1
#
_cell.length_a   1.000
_cell.length_b   1.000
_cell.length_c   1.000
_cell.angle_alpha   90.00
_cell.angle_beta   90.00
_cell.angle_gamma   90.00
#
_symmetry.space_group_name_H-M   'P 1'
#
loop_
_entity.id
_entity.type
_entity.pdbx_description
1 polymer ?
#
loop_
_entity_poly.entity_id
_entity_poly.type
_entity_poly.pdbx_seq_one_letter_code
_entity_poly.pdbx_strand_id
1 'polypeptide(L)'
;PVTVIADPADCTFQLDLTGGARQFSTSCDIAKGSLTNAGVAYATEAGAPGSLARIRIGDAEIESVSAEGQSNSEIRATRAAFESRLRPMLDAAGFPARAPGAMDGWSWSEIARVFNEKIGVFWILALFVIAATALYGPQAAALVELFPTRIRYTALSVPYHIGVGWFGGLLPAVVFAINTATGSIYQGLWFPVIATAISAVVMFFFLPETKDRDIHA
;
A
#
# COMPACT_ATOMS: atom_id res chain seq x y z
N PRO A 1 -10.73 19.98 3.75
CA PRO A 1 -9.41 19.32 3.88
C PRO A 1 -9.38 18.57 5.21
N VAL A 2 -8.70 17.42 5.28
CA VAL A 2 -8.59 16.64 6.52
C VAL A 2 -7.27 16.97 7.21
N THR A 3 -7.34 17.31 8.49
CA THR A 3 -6.17 17.67 9.30
C THR A 3 -6.14 16.83 10.58
N VAL A 4 -4.97 16.31 10.93
CA VAL A 4 -4.71 15.63 12.20
C VAL A 4 -3.93 16.58 13.09
N ILE A 5 -4.53 16.97 14.22
CA ILE A 5 -3.90 17.82 15.23
C ILE A 5 -3.48 16.90 16.38
N ALA A 6 -2.19 16.72 16.59
CA ALA A 6 -1.67 15.81 17.62
C ALA A 6 -0.34 16.29 18.17
N ASP A 7 0.01 15.86 19.38
CA ASP A 7 1.37 16.02 19.90
C ASP A 7 2.35 15.25 18.98
N PRO A 8 3.34 15.92 18.37
CA PRO A 8 4.34 15.24 17.55
C PRO A 8 5.09 14.13 18.29
N ALA A 9 5.23 14.22 19.62
CA ALA A 9 5.91 13.21 20.43
C ALA A 9 5.14 11.88 20.49
N ASP A 10 3.82 11.92 20.31
CA ASP A 10 2.95 10.74 20.36
C ASP A 10 2.81 10.06 18.98
N CYS A 11 3.34 10.65 17.91
CA CYS A 11 3.21 10.12 16.56
C CYS A 11 4.41 9.22 16.21
N THR A 12 4.18 7.91 16.13
CA THR A 12 5.24 6.94 15.80
C THR A 12 5.22 6.54 14.32
N PHE A 13 6.34 6.00 13.84
CA PHE A 13 6.44 5.49 12.47
C PHE A 13 5.78 4.11 12.35
N GLN A 14 4.73 4.00 11.53
CA GLN A 14 3.84 2.82 11.51
C GLN A 14 4.29 1.67 10.61
N LEU A 15 5.49 1.13 10.84
CA LEU A 15 5.97 -0.07 10.15
C LEU A 15 6.01 -1.27 11.10
N ASP A 16 5.09 -2.21 10.91
CA ASP A 16 5.07 -3.48 11.64
C ASP A 16 5.30 -4.66 10.69
N LEU A 17 6.47 -5.27 10.80
CA LEU A 17 6.89 -6.44 10.03
C LEU A 17 6.71 -7.76 10.79
N THR A 18 6.32 -7.71 12.08
CA THR A 18 6.25 -8.89 12.97
C THR A 18 4.84 -9.17 13.50
N GLY A 19 3.84 -8.36 13.10
CA GLY A 19 2.44 -8.50 13.53
C GLY A 19 2.20 -8.06 14.97
N GLY A 20 3.16 -7.34 15.56
CA GLY A 20 3.10 -6.79 16.89
C GLY A 20 2.35 -5.46 16.94
N ALA A 21 1.02 -5.52 16.96
CA ALA A 21 0.12 -4.37 17.18
C ALA A 21 0.35 -3.58 18.50
N ARG A 22 1.40 -3.89 19.29
CA ARG A 22 1.73 -3.19 20.54
C ARG A 22 2.32 -1.79 20.33
N GLN A 23 2.74 -1.45 19.11
CA GLN A 23 3.53 -0.24 18.89
C GLN A 23 2.70 0.99 18.49
N PHE A 24 1.51 0.80 17.90
CA PHE A 24 0.67 1.90 17.39
C PHE A 24 -0.58 2.10 18.26
N SER A 25 -0.32 2.35 19.55
CA SER A 25 -1.38 2.46 20.55
C SER A 25 -1.66 3.91 20.95
N THR A 26 -0.85 4.86 20.53
CA THR A 26 -1.05 6.27 20.85
C THR A 26 -2.27 6.82 20.11
N SER A 27 -2.79 7.95 20.63
CA SER A 27 -3.93 8.62 19.99
C SER A 27 -3.60 9.14 18.59
N CYS A 28 -2.36 9.62 18.36
CA CYS A 28 -1.91 10.05 17.04
C CYS A 28 -1.84 8.88 16.06
N ASP A 29 -1.35 7.73 16.53
CA ASP A 29 -1.15 6.58 15.67
C ASP A 29 -2.47 5.99 15.18
N ILE A 30 -3.44 5.86 16.09
CA ILE A 30 -4.78 5.39 15.74
C ILE A 30 -5.44 6.36 14.74
N ALA A 31 -5.33 7.67 14.95
CA ALA A 31 -5.89 8.67 14.04
C ALA A 31 -5.30 8.59 12.63
N LYS A 32 -3.96 8.63 12.51
CA LYS A 32 -3.25 8.54 11.23
C LYS A 32 -3.46 7.21 10.52
N GLY A 33 -3.47 6.12 11.29
CA GLY A 33 -3.67 4.77 10.80
C GLY A 33 -5.09 4.57 10.24
N SER A 34 -6.11 5.10 10.90
CA SER A 34 -7.51 5.00 10.44
C SER A 34 -7.77 5.83 9.18
N LEU A 35 -7.19 7.03 9.06
CA LEU A 35 -7.30 7.85 7.84
C LEU A 35 -6.58 7.19 6.65
N THR A 36 -5.39 6.64 6.89
CA THR A 36 -4.62 5.96 5.83
C THR A 36 -5.31 4.68 5.39
N ASN A 37 -5.90 3.90 6.31
CA ASN A 37 -6.74 2.75 5.99
C ASN A 37 -7.97 3.13 5.14
N ALA A 38 -8.54 4.31 5.39
CA ALA A 38 -9.65 4.83 4.61
C ALA A 38 -9.23 5.42 3.25
N GLY A 39 -7.93 5.48 2.94
CA GLY A 39 -7.41 6.07 1.70
C GLY A 39 -7.57 7.59 1.63
N VAL A 40 -7.64 8.27 2.78
CA VAL A 40 -7.87 9.72 2.87
C VAL A 40 -6.53 10.41 3.11
N ALA A 41 -6.18 11.36 2.25
CA ALA A 41 -5.01 12.21 2.44
C ALA A 41 -5.27 13.27 3.53
N TYR A 42 -4.26 13.56 4.35
CA TYR A 42 -4.38 14.49 5.47
C TYR A 42 -3.10 15.30 5.68
N ALA A 43 -3.26 16.48 6.28
CA ALA A 43 -2.16 17.26 6.83
C ALA A 43 -1.99 16.98 8.32
N THR A 44 -0.76 17.04 8.84
CA THR A 44 -0.50 16.97 10.29
C THR A 44 -0.16 18.36 10.81
N GLU A 45 -0.84 18.78 11.87
CA GLU A 45 -0.57 20.01 12.61
C GLU A 45 -0.15 19.69 14.05
N ALA A 46 0.78 20.46 14.60
CA ALA A 46 1.25 20.27 15.97
C ALA A 46 0.16 20.71 16.98
N GLY A 47 -0.33 19.75 17.75
CA GLY A 47 -1.23 19.98 18.88
C GLY A 47 -0.50 20.42 20.15
N ALA A 48 -1.26 20.76 21.19
CA ALA A 48 -0.67 21.03 22.50
C ALA A 48 -0.03 19.76 23.07
N PRO A 49 1.13 19.85 23.76
CA PRO A 49 1.78 18.68 24.32
C PRO A 49 0.86 17.89 25.27
N GLY A 50 0.82 16.56 25.12
CA GLY A 50 -0.03 15.67 25.92
C GLY A 50 -1.54 15.75 25.64
N SER A 51 -1.96 16.46 24.58
CA SER A 51 -3.37 16.45 24.16
C SER A 51 -3.70 15.25 23.28
N LEU A 52 -4.89 14.67 23.46
CA LEU A 52 -5.37 13.60 22.59
C LEU A 52 -5.45 14.12 21.15
N ALA A 53 -5.00 13.29 20.20
CA ALA A 53 -5.05 13.63 18.79
C ALA A 53 -6.50 13.90 18.35
N ARG A 54 -6.71 14.93 17.53
CA ARG A 54 -8.02 15.28 16.96
C ARG A 54 -7.95 15.27 15.45
N ILE A 55 -8.99 14.74 14.81
CA ILE A 55 -9.15 14.78 13.37
C ILE A 55 -10.19 15.84 13.04
N ARG A 56 -9.79 16.83 12.24
CA ARG A 56 -10.67 17.85 11.69
C ARG A 56 -11.00 17.53 10.23
N ILE A 57 -12.29 17.43 9.93
CA ILE A 57 -12.82 17.17 8.60
C ILE A 57 -13.77 18.32 8.26
N GLY A 58 -13.25 19.37 7.60
CA GLY A 58 -14.03 20.60 7.42
C GLY A 58 -14.38 21.23 8.77
N ASP A 59 -15.67 21.34 9.07
CA ASP A 59 -16.19 21.90 10.33
C ASP A 59 -16.36 20.87 11.45
N ALA A 60 -16.27 19.57 11.12
CA ALA A 60 -16.45 18.50 12.10
C ALA A 60 -15.10 18.11 12.72
N GLU A 61 -15.06 17.95 14.05
CA GLU A 61 -13.88 17.54 14.80
C GLU A 61 -14.21 16.29 15.61
N ILE A 62 -13.32 15.28 15.56
CA ILE A 62 -13.45 14.04 16.33
C ILE A 62 -12.16 13.79 17.11
N GLU A 63 -12.32 13.51 18.40
CA GLU A 63 -11.20 13.13 19.27
C GLU A 63 -10.84 11.66 19.06
N SER A 64 -9.55 11.41 18.88
CA SER A 64 -8.97 10.07 18.81
C SER A 64 -8.92 9.43 20.20
N VAL A 65 -8.60 8.14 20.22
CA VAL A 65 -8.49 7.33 21.44
C VAL A 65 -7.05 6.85 21.61
N SER A 66 -6.55 6.84 22.84
CA SER A 66 -5.31 6.14 23.18
C SER A 66 -5.63 4.73 23.69
N ALA A 67 -4.86 3.75 23.24
CA ALA A 67 -4.92 2.36 23.64
C ALA A 67 -3.62 1.91 24.35
N GLU A 68 -2.82 2.86 24.85
CA GLU A 68 -1.57 2.57 25.55
C GLU A 68 -1.79 1.62 26.73
N GLY A 69 -0.89 0.64 26.89
CA GLY A 69 -0.96 -0.36 27.94
C GLY A 69 -1.97 -1.49 27.72
N GLN A 70 -2.77 -1.46 26.65
CA GLN A 70 -3.72 -2.53 26.31
C GLN A 70 -3.03 -3.73 25.65
N SER A 71 -3.69 -4.89 25.67
CA SER A 71 -3.26 -6.07 24.90
C SER A 71 -3.45 -5.87 23.39
N ASN A 72 -2.75 -6.66 22.57
CA ASN A 72 -2.88 -6.58 21.10
C ASN A 72 -4.31 -6.76 20.58
N SER A 73 -5.10 -7.62 21.21
CA SER A 73 -6.50 -7.83 20.86
C SER A 73 -7.35 -6.59 21.16
N GLU A 74 -7.08 -5.93 22.27
CA GLU A 74 -7.80 -4.73 22.71
C GLU A 74 -7.42 -3.51 21.87
N ILE A 75 -6.13 -3.33 21.53
CA ILE A 75 -5.69 -2.27 20.61
C ILE A 75 -6.41 -2.39 19.26
N ARG A 76 -6.48 -3.60 18.71
CA ARG A 76 -7.22 -3.85 17.45
C ARG A 76 -8.71 -3.55 17.59
N ALA A 77 -9.33 -3.95 18.70
CA ALA A 77 -10.74 -3.66 18.96
C ALA A 77 -11.00 -2.15 19.11
N THR A 78 -10.14 -1.44 19.85
CA THR A 78 -10.20 0.01 20.04
C THR A 78 -10.05 0.76 18.71
N ARG A 79 -9.10 0.34 17.86
CA ARG A 79 -8.94 0.88 16.50
C ARG A 79 -10.18 0.63 15.65
N ALA A 80 -10.70 -0.60 15.62
CA ALA A 80 -11.90 -0.92 14.85
C ALA A 80 -13.13 -0.12 15.33
N ALA A 81 -13.27 0.08 16.64
CA ALA A 81 -14.32 0.90 17.24
C ALA A 81 -14.15 2.40 16.98
N PHE A 82 -12.93 2.88 16.77
CA PHE A 82 -12.69 4.24 16.31
C PHE A 82 -12.99 4.40 14.81
N GLU A 83 -12.55 3.44 13.99
CA GLU A 83 -12.84 3.42 12.55
C GLU A 83 -14.34 3.41 12.26
N SER A 84 -15.14 2.66 13.03
CA SER A 84 -16.60 2.64 12.90
C SER A 84 -17.25 3.98 13.25
N ARG A 85 -16.67 4.77 14.16
CA ARG A 85 -17.12 6.12 14.52
C ARG A 85 -16.69 7.17 13.48
N LEU A 86 -15.50 7.00 12.89
CA LEU A 86 -14.96 7.89 11.88
C LEU A 86 -15.65 7.72 10.52
N ARG A 87 -16.06 6.50 10.17
CA ARG A 87 -16.64 6.14 8.86
C ARG A 87 -17.80 7.06 8.43
N PRO A 88 -18.85 7.30 9.23
CA PRO A 88 -19.98 8.14 8.82
C PRO A 88 -19.57 9.60 8.59
N MET A 89 -18.57 10.10 9.32
CA MET A 89 -18.07 11.47 9.14
C MET A 89 -17.30 11.60 7.82
N LEU A 90 -16.49 10.60 7.46
CA LEU A 90 -15.80 10.55 6.18
C LEU A 90 -16.81 10.45 5.02
N ASP A 91 -17.84 9.61 5.16
CA ASP A 91 -18.88 9.47 4.15
C ASP A 91 -19.66 10.78 3.95
N ALA A 92 -20.03 11.47 5.04
CA ALA A 92 -20.67 12.78 5.01
C ALA A 92 -19.79 13.87 4.36
N ALA A 93 -18.47 13.76 4.54
CA ALA A 93 -17.49 14.67 3.95
C ALA A 93 -17.14 14.34 2.48
N GLY A 94 -17.79 13.33 1.88
CA GLY A 94 -17.58 12.95 0.48
C GLY A 94 -16.42 11.99 0.23
N PHE A 95 -15.97 11.25 1.24
CA PHE A 95 -14.98 10.17 1.13
C PHE A 95 -15.64 8.78 1.25
N PRO A 96 -16.41 8.34 0.23
CA PRO A 96 -17.18 7.10 0.29
C PRO A 96 -16.31 5.84 0.34
N ALA A 97 -16.83 4.76 0.92
CA ALA A 97 -16.07 3.52 1.14
C ALA A 97 -15.76 2.78 -0.16
N ARG A 98 -16.64 3.02 -1.14
CA ARG A 98 -16.64 2.43 -2.45
C ARG A 98 -17.03 3.52 -3.42
N ALA A 99 -16.49 3.44 -4.63
CA ALA A 99 -16.98 4.28 -5.71
C ALA A 99 -18.50 4.03 -5.88
N PRO A 100 -19.33 5.08 -5.96
CA PRO A 100 -20.76 4.92 -6.18
C PRO A 100 -21.01 4.19 -7.51
N GLY A 101 -22.00 3.28 -7.51
CA GLY A 101 -22.38 2.50 -8.69
C GLY A 101 -21.72 1.12 -8.79
N ALA A 102 -21.66 0.36 -7.69
CA ALA A 102 -21.49 -1.09 -7.78
C ALA A 102 -22.54 -1.68 -8.76
N MET A 103 -22.20 -2.75 -9.48
CA MET A 103 -23.15 -3.46 -10.35
C MET A 103 -24.23 -4.13 -9.50
N ASP A 104 -25.23 -3.37 -9.08
CA ASP A 104 -26.37 -3.86 -8.31
C ASP A 104 -27.53 -4.17 -9.27
N GLY A 105 -27.62 -5.44 -9.73
CA GLY A 105 -28.81 -5.92 -10.45
C GLY A 105 -28.60 -6.41 -11.88
N TRP A 106 -27.36 -6.44 -12.40
CA TRP A 106 -27.03 -6.97 -13.74
C TRP A 106 -27.97 -6.47 -14.87
N SER A 107 -28.48 -5.24 -14.76
CA SER A 107 -29.32 -4.66 -15.80
C SER A 107 -28.46 -4.20 -16.98
N TRP A 108 -28.95 -4.40 -18.21
CA TRP A 108 -28.28 -3.94 -19.43
C TRP A 108 -27.98 -2.43 -19.44
N SER A 109 -28.83 -1.62 -18.82
CA SER A 109 -28.63 -0.17 -18.70
C SER A 109 -27.48 0.20 -17.76
N GLU A 110 -27.27 -0.56 -16.68
CA GLU A 110 -26.18 -0.35 -15.75
C GLU A 110 -24.86 -0.85 -16.32
N ILE A 111 -24.88 -1.98 -17.03
CA ILE A 111 -23.70 -2.48 -17.75
C ILE A 111 -23.22 -1.41 -18.74
N ALA A 112 -24.11 -0.87 -19.58
CA ALA A 112 -23.76 0.17 -20.55
C ALA A 112 -23.25 1.47 -19.89
N ARG A 113 -23.81 1.87 -18.73
CA ARG A 113 -23.33 3.00 -17.94
C ARG A 113 -21.91 2.76 -17.41
N VAL A 114 -21.66 1.61 -16.79
CA VAL A 114 -20.33 1.25 -16.25
C VAL A 114 -19.31 1.17 -17.36
N PHE A 115 -19.64 0.58 -18.51
CA PHE A 115 -18.76 0.60 -19.67
C PHE A 115 -18.45 2.05 -20.09
N ASN A 116 -19.44 2.91 -20.30
CA ASN A 116 -19.16 4.31 -20.68
C ASN A 116 -18.36 5.11 -19.63
N GLU A 117 -18.65 4.95 -18.34
CA GLU A 117 -17.98 5.70 -17.27
C GLU A 117 -16.59 5.14 -16.92
N LYS A 118 -16.37 3.83 -17.09
CA LYS A 118 -15.17 3.12 -16.63
C LYS A 118 -14.32 2.53 -17.76
N ILE A 119 -14.68 2.71 -19.03
CA ILE A 119 -13.88 2.23 -20.17
C ILE A 119 -12.46 2.79 -20.17
N GLY A 120 -12.26 4.01 -19.70
CA GLY A 120 -10.91 4.58 -19.53
C GLY A 120 -10.07 3.79 -18.53
N VAL A 121 -10.65 3.43 -17.38
CA VAL A 121 -9.98 2.59 -16.37
C VAL A 121 -9.72 1.19 -16.92
N PHE A 122 -10.69 0.61 -17.64
CA PHE A 122 -10.52 -0.68 -18.29
C PHE A 122 -9.32 -0.69 -19.24
N TRP A 123 -9.18 0.31 -20.12
CA TRP A 123 -8.06 0.36 -21.06
C TRP A 123 -6.71 0.61 -20.39
N ILE A 124 -6.68 1.41 -19.32
CA ILE A 124 -5.45 1.61 -18.53
C ILE A 124 -5.04 0.28 -17.86
N LEU A 125 -5.97 -0.45 -17.26
CA LEU A 125 -5.69 -1.75 -16.66
C LEU A 125 -5.29 -2.78 -17.73
N ALA A 126 -5.95 -2.79 -18.88
CA ALA A 126 -5.60 -3.66 -20.00
C ALA A 126 -4.18 -3.37 -20.50
N LEU A 127 -3.79 -2.10 -20.62
CA LEU A 127 -2.44 -1.70 -20.97
C LEU A 127 -1.42 -2.23 -19.95
N PHE A 128 -1.68 -2.07 -18.64
CA PHE A 128 -0.79 -2.61 -17.61
C PHE A 128 -0.71 -4.13 -17.62
N VAL A 129 -1.80 -4.83 -17.89
CA VAL A 129 -1.81 -6.30 -18.03
C VAL A 129 -0.99 -6.72 -19.24
N ILE A 130 -1.15 -6.06 -20.39
CA ILE A 130 -0.37 -6.35 -21.61
C ILE A 130 1.11 -6.06 -21.36
N ALA A 131 1.44 -4.93 -20.73
CA ALA A 131 2.82 -4.60 -20.39
C ALA A 131 3.43 -5.64 -19.43
N ALA A 132 2.65 -6.10 -18.44
CA ALA A 132 3.08 -7.15 -17.53
C ALA A 132 3.32 -8.47 -18.27
N THR A 133 2.40 -8.92 -19.14
CA THR A 133 2.56 -10.19 -19.87
C THR A 133 3.70 -10.15 -20.89
N ALA A 134 3.93 -9.00 -21.52
CA ALA A 134 5.07 -8.80 -22.43
C ALA A 134 6.42 -8.96 -21.71
N LEU A 135 6.48 -8.75 -20.39
CA LEU A 135 7.69 -8.98 -19.58
C LEU A 135 7.90 -10.46 -19.23
N TYR A 136 6.84 -11.20 -18.89
CA TYR A 136 6.95 -12.59 -18.41
C TYR A 136 7.58 -13.54 -19.45
N GLY A 137 7.29 -13.34 -20.74
CA GLY A 137 7.83 -14.17 -21.82
C GLY A 137 9.36 -14.09 -21.93
N PRO A 138 9.93 -12.90 -22.23
CA PRO A 138 11.38 -12.69 -22.29
C PRO A 138 12.10 -13.02 -20.97
N GLN A 139 11.48 -12.74 -19.83
CA GLN A 139 12.06 -13.05 -18.53
C GLN A 139 12.34 -14.55 -18.36
N ALA A 140 11.41 -15.42 -18.76
CA ALA A 140 11.62 -16.86 -18.68
C ALA A 140 12.77 -17.34 -19.57
N ALA A 141 12.91 -16.79 -20.78
CA ALA A 141 13.98 -17.15 -21.71
C ALA A 141 15.36 -16.70 -21.18
N ALA A 142 15.50 -15.43 -20.79
CA ALA A 142 16.76 -14.86 -20.31
C ALA A 142 17.28 -15.59 -19.04
N LEU A 143 16.37 -15.95 -18.14
CA LEU A 143 16.71 -16.67 -16.91
C LEU A 143 17.25 -18.09 -17.17
N VAL A 144 16.75 -18.79 -18.19
CA VAL A 144 17.18 -20.15 -18.56
C VAL A 144 18.58 -20.16 -19.19
N GLU A 145 18.97 -19.08 -19.86
CA GLU A 145 20.30 -18.89 -20.47
C GLU A 145 21.39 -18.54 -19.45
N LEU A 146 21.04 -17.88 -18.34
CA LEU A 146 22.00 -17.45 -17.33
C LEU A 146 22.54 -18.60 -16.44
N PHE A 147 21.80 -19.71 -16.34
CA PHE A 147 22.11 -20.81 -15.41
C PHE A 147 22.25 -22.19 -16.10
N PRO A 148 23.27 -22.99 -15.72
CA PRO A 148 23.44 -24.36 -16.23
C PRO A 148 22.24 -25.25 -15.89
N THR A 149 21.91 -26.16 -16.82
CA THR A 149 20.74 -27.06 -16.72
C THR A 149 20.63 -27.83 -15.41
N ARG A 150 21.76 -28.30 -14.85
CA ARG A 150 21.81 -29.11 -13.61
C ARG A 150 21.34 -28.40 -12.33
N ILE A 151 21.48 -27.08 -12.25
CA ILE A 151 21.12 -26.28 -11.06
C ILE A 151 20.05 -25.22 -11.35
N ARG A 152 19.56 -25.17 -12.60
CA ARG A 152 18.69 -24.12 -13.11
C ARG A 152 17.48 -23.86 -12.22
N TYR A 153 16.78 -24.91 -11.79
CA TYR A 153 15.59 -24.74 -10.95
C TYR A 153 15.92 -24.07 -9.61
N THR A 154 16.93 -24.57 -8.89
CA THR A 154 17.36 -24.02 -7.60
C THR A 154 17.90 -22.60 -7.76
N ALA A 155 18.74 -22.36 -8.76
CA ALA A 155 19.36 -21.07 -9.01
C ALA A 155 18.35 -19.98 -9.42
N LEU A 156 17.24 -20.37 -10.07
CA LEU A 156 16.13 -19.46 -10.40
C LEU A 156 15.15 -19.27 -9.24
N SER A 157 14.83 -20.34 -8.52
CA SER A 157 13.83 -20.33 -7.45
C SER A 157 14.26 -19.45 -6.27
N VAL A 158 15.53 -19.50 -5.86
CA VAL A 158 16.06 -18.70 -4.74
C VAL A 158 15.89 -17.18 -4.95
N PRO A 159 16.44 -16.57 -6.01
CA PRO A 159 16.26 -15.13 -6.24
C PRO A 159 14.80 -14.77 -6.51
N TYR A 160 14.02 -15.64 -7.16
CA TYR A 160 12.59 -15.40 -7.40
C TYR A 160 11.81 -15.31 -6.08
N HIS A 161 11.96 -16.28 -5.17
CA HIS A 161 11.24 -16.26 -3.90
C HIS A 161 11.74 -15.18 -2.95
N ILE A 162 13.03 -14.86 -2.94
CA ILE A 162 13.56 -13.74 -2.16
C ILE A 162 12.99 -12.42 -2.70
N GLY A 163 13.00 -12.24 -4.03
CA GLY A 163 12.47 -11.06 -4.69
C GLY A 163 10.98 -10.86 -4.40
N VAL A 164 10.16 -11.86 -4.72
CA VAL A 164 8.71 -11.83 -4.52
C VAL A 164 8.36 -11.74 -3.03
N GLY A 165 9.05 -12.48 -2.17
CA GLY A 165 8.79 -12.50 -0.74
C GLY A 165 9.12 -11.18 -0.04
N TRP A 166 10.29 -10.62 -0.30
CA TRP A 166 10.74 -9.41 0.39
C TRP A 166 10.17 -8.13 -0.22
N PHE A 167 10.27 -7.96 -1.55
CA PHE A 167 9.81 -6.73 -2.21
C PHE A 167 8.32 -6.76 -2.49
N GLY A 168 7.77 -7.91 -2.87
CA GLY A 168 6.33 -8.06 -3.11
C GLY A 168 5.54 -8.23 -1.81
N GLY A 169 5.97 -9.16 -0.94
CA GLY A 169 5.27 -9.47 0.30
C GLY A 169 5.24 -8.33 1.32
N LEU A 170 6.32 -7.55 1.43
CA LEU A 170 6.39 -6.41 2.36
C LEU A 170 5.82 -5.11 1.77
N LEU A 171 5.47 -5.10 0.48
CA LEU A 171 4.93 -3.91 -0.20
C LEU A 171 3.77 -3.27 0.56
N PRO A 172 2.72 -4.01 1.02
CA PRO A 172 1.59 -3.38 1.70
C PRO A 172 1.99 -2.71 3.01
N ALA A 173 2.89 -3.34 3.78
CA ALA A 173 3.36 -2.81 5.06
C ALA A 173 4.22 -1.54 4.87
N VAL A 174 5.14 -1.57 3.91
CA VAL A 174 6.02 -0.42 3.61
C VAL A 174 5.22 0.75 3.04
N VAL A 175 4.31 0.49 2.09
CA VAL A 175 3.43 1.51 1.51
C VAL A 175 2.54 2.14 2.58
N PHE A 176 1.95 1.33 3.46
CA PHE A 176 1.15 1.83 4.57
C PHE A 176 1.97 2.71 5.52
N ALA A 177 3.18 2.28 5.89
CA ALA A 177 4.07 3.06 6.75
C ALA A 177 4.48 4.40 6.11
N ILE A 178 4.79 4.42 4.81
CA ILE A 178 5.13 5.65 4.08
C ILE A 178 3.92 6.60 4.03
N ASN A 179 2.73 6.08 3.73
CA ASN A 179 1.52 6.90 3.61
C ASN A 179 1.08 7.45 4.97
N THR A 180 1.21 6.68 6.06
CA THR A 180 0.93 7.16 7.43
C THR A 180 1.97 8.18 7.92
N ALA A 181 3.24 8.03 7.54
CA ALA A 181 4.27 8.98 7.92
C ALA A 181 4.12 10.32 7.18
N THR A 182 3.74 10.29 5.90
CA THR A 182 3.68 11.47 5.04
C THR A 182 2.30 12.12 4.97
N GLY A 183 1.23 11.39 5.30
CA GLY A 183 -0.16 11.84 5.16
C GLY A 183 -0.69 11.86 3.72
N SER A 184 0.06 11.31 2.76
CA SER A 184 -0.31 11.27 1.34
C SER A 184 -0.42 9.85 0.82
N ILE A 185 -1.51 9.56 0.09
CA ILE A 185 -1.74 8.26 -0.54
C ILE A 185 -0.79 7.95 -1.70
N TYR A 186 -0.11 8.96 -2.23
CA TYR A 186 0.75 8.83 -3.41
C TYR A 186 2.20 8.52 -3.07
N GLN A 187 2.66 8.82 -1.84
CA GLN A 187 4.07 8.69 -1.48
C GLN A 187 4.54 7.24 -1.45
N GLY A 188 3.68 6.31 -1.05
CA GLY A 188 3.97 4.88 -1.09
C GLY A 188 4.25 4.35 -2.51
N LEU A 189 3.81 5.04 -3.56
CA LEU A 189 4.12 4.66 -4.95
C LEU A 189 5.61 4.76 -5.28
N TRP A 190 6.39 5.53 -4.51
CA TRP A 190 7.84 5.62 -4.71
C TRP A 190 8.59 4.34 -4.35
N PHE A 191 8.06 3.52 -3.44
CA PHE A 191 8.72 2.26 -3.06
C PHE A 191 8.92 1.32 -4.27
N PRO A 192 7.87 0.93 -5.04
CA PRO A 192 8.08 0.11 -6.23
C PRO A 192 8.90 0.82 -7.30
N VAL A 193 8.75 2.14 -7.47
CA VAL A 193 9.54 2.92 -8.45
C VAL A 193 11.04 2.84 -8.16
N ILE A 194 11.44 3.06 -6.90
CA ILE A 194 12.84 2.99 -6.48
C ILE A 194 13.38 1.56 -6.61
N ALA A 195 12.61 0.55 -6.17
CA ALA A 195 13.01 -0.86 -6.29
C ALA A 195 13.22 -1.29 -7.75
N THR A 196 12.32 -0.88 -8.65
CA THR A 196 12.46 -1.13 -10.09
C THR A 196 13.64 -0.35 -10.68
N ALA A 197 13.86 0.90 -10.29
CA ALA A 197 14.98 1.70 -10.77
C ALA A 197 16.34 1.08 -10.38
N ILE A 198 16.48 0.64 -9.12
CA ILE A 198 17.66 -0.09 -8.65
C ILE A 198 17.85 -1.37 -9.46
N SER A 199 16.79 -2.16 -9.65
CA SER A 199 16.86 -3.41 -10.44
C SER A 199 17.29 -3.15 -11.89
N ALA A 200 16.76 -2.10 -12.51
CA ALA A 200 17.12 -1.71 -13.88
C ALA A 200 18.59 -1.29 -13.97
N VAL A 201 19.08 -0.48 -13.01
CA VAL A 201 20.50 -0.07 -12.95
C VAL A 201 21.41 -1.28 -12.76
N VAL A 202 21.07 -2.19 -11.85
CA VAL A 202 21.86 -3.42 -11.62
C VAL A 202 21.88 -4.29 -12.87
N MET A 203 20.73 -4.51 -13.51
CA MET A 203 20.69 -5.29 -14.77
C MET A 203 21.49 -4.62 -15.88
N PHE A 204 21.42 -3.30 -16.01
CA PHE A 204 22.16 -2.58 -17.05
C PHE A 204 23.69 -2.75 -16.92
N PHE A 205 24.23 -2.76 -15.70
CA PHE A 205 25.68 -2.86 -15.49
C PHE A 205 26.20 -4.29 -15.31
N PHE A 206 25.38 -5.21 -14.77
CA PHE A 206 25.86 -6.52 -14.33
C PHE A 206 25.26 -7.70 -15.11
N LEU A 207 24.28 -7.49 -15.99
CA LEU A 207 23.75 -8.59 -16.79
C LEU A 207 24.80 -9.03 -17.82
N PRO A 208 25.31 -10.26 -17.74
CA PRO A 208 26.30 -10.74 -18.70
C PRO A 208 25.63 -11.02 -20.05
N GLU A 209 26.36 -10.77 -21.13
CA GLU A 209 25.96 -11.21 -22.47
C GLU A 209 25.88 -12.75 -22.49
N THR A 210 24.71 -13.29 -22.83
CA THR A 210 24.45 -14.74 -22.86
C THR A 210 24.62 -15.33 -24.25
N LYS A 211 24.74 -14.49 -25.28
CA LYS A 211 25.00 -14.93 -26.65
C LYS A 211 26.26 -15.79 -26.71
N ASP A 212 26.12 -16.99 -27.27
CA ASP A 212 27.18 -18.01 -27.49
C ASP A 212 27.71 -18.73 -26.24
N ARG A 213 27.03 -18.63 -25.09
CA ARG A 213 27.41 -19.35 -23.87
C ARG A 213 26.89 -20.79 -23.86
N ASP A 214 27.76 -21.77 -23.59
CA ASP A 214 27.36 -23.18 -23.43
C ASP A 214 26.59 -23.39 -22.12
N ILE A 215 25.37 -23.94 -22.23
CA ILE A 215 24.45 -24.21 -21.12
C ILE A 215 24.50 -25.66 -20.60
N HIS A 216 25.29 -26.52 -21.26
CA HIS A 216 25.46 -27.94 -20.95
C HIS A 216 26.74 -28.25 -20.16
N ALA A 217 27.69 -27.30 -20.10
CA ALA A 217 28.94 -27.40 -19.31
C ALA A 217 28.72 -27.28 -17.79
#